data_AF-A0A959HHP1-F1
#
_entry.id   AF-A0A959HHP1-F1
#
_cell.length_a   1.000
_cell.length_b   1.000
_cell.length_c   1.000
_cell.angle_alpha   90.00
_cell.angle_beta   90.00
_cell.angle_gamma   90.00
#
_symmetry.space_group_name_H-M   'P 1'
#
loop_
_entity.id
_entity.type
_entity.pdbx_description
1 polymer ?
#
loop_
_entity_poly.entity_id
_entity_poly.type
_entity_poly.pdbx_seq_one_letter_code
_entity_poly.pdbx_strand_id
1 'polypeptide(L)' 'MPEQPNDKQPQGGALQTARQTYNAFDNFVAIREDDSTLVMAFKLLLRFIGIFVMILLSPFLIIGLFIAFAAVL' A
#
# COMPACT_ATOMS: atom_id res chain seq x y z
N MET A 1 19.36 19.24 -34.79
CA MET A 1 18.30 18.57 -34.00
C MET A 1 19.00 17.83 -32.88
N PRO A 2 18.88 18.22 -31.61
CA PRO A 2 19.49 17.45 -30.53
C PRO A 2 18.55 16.31 -30.13
N GLU A 3 19.06 15.09 -30.22
CA GLU A 3 18.40 13.87 -29.77
C GLU A 3 18.24 13.92 -28.25
N GLN A 4 16.99 13.88 -27.75
CA GLN A 4 16.72 13.76 -26.33
C GLN A 4 16.96 12.32 -25.89
N PRO A 5 17.67 12.08 -24.78
CA PRO A 5 17.94 10.74 -24.29
C PRO A 5 16.64 10.08 -23.82
N ASN A 6 16.47 8.86 -24.28
CA ASN A 6 15.38 7.95 -23.98
C ASN A 6 15.51 7.42 -22.53
N ASP A 7 15.04 8.19 -21.56
CA ASP A 7 15.00 7.80 -20.15
C ASP A 7 13.68 7.11 -19.78
N LYS A 8 13.40 5.96 -20.38
CA LYS A 8 12.35 5.05 -19.90
C LYS A 8 13.00 3.90 -19.13
N GLN A 9 13.38 4.18 -17.88
CA GLN A 9 13.74 3.10 -16.94
C GLN A 9 12.48 2.26 -16.63
N PRO A 10 12.49 0.93 -16.87
CA PRO A 10 11.34 0.06 -16.61
C PRO A 10 11.29 -0.43 -15.16
N GLN A 11 11.69 0.41 -14.19
CA GLN A 11 11.65 0.07 -12.75
C GLN A 11 10.37 0.55 -12.05
N GLY A 12 9.44 1.16 -12.79
CA GLY A 12 8.34 1.94 -12.21
C GLY A 12 7.08 1.18 -11.79
N GLY A 13 6.76 0.02 -12.39
CA GLY A 13 5.41 -0.56 -12.32
C GLY A 13 4.95 -0.91 -10.90
N ALA A 14 5.62 -1.86 -10.24
CA ALA A 14 5.20 -2.35 -8.92
C ALA A 14 5.27 -1.26 -7.83
N LEU A 15 6.29 -0.41 -7.88
CA LEU A 15 6.45 0.68 -6.91
C LEU A 15 5.40 1.78 -7.12
N GLN A 16 5.04 2.06 -8.37
CA GLN A 16 3.99 3.02 -8.71
C GLN A 16 2.60 2.47 -8.33
N THR A 17 2.33 1.18 -8.56
CA THR A 17 1.12 0.52 -8.09
C THR A 17 1.02 0.54 -6.57
N ALA A 18 2.10 0.21 -5.86
CA ALA A 18 2.14 0.29 -4.40
C ALA A 18 1.82 1.70 -3.92
N ARG A 19 2.48 2.72 -4.47
CA ARG A 19 2.20 4.14 -4.14
C ARG A 19 0.74 4.51 -4.41
N GLN A 20 0.19 4.08 -5.55
CA GLN A 20 -1.19 4.36 -5.91
C GLN A 20 -2.18 3.71 -4.93
N THR A 21 -1.93 2.46 -4.52
CA THR A 21 -2.73 1.76 -3.51
C THR A 21 -2.63 2.44 -2.14
N TYR A 22 -1.42 2.83 -1.70
CA TYR A 22 -1.25 3.58 -0.45
C TYR A 22 -2.02 4.89 -0.46
N ASN A 23 -1.91 5.66 -1.54
CA ASN A 23 -2.61 6.93 -1.68
C ASN A 23 -4.13 6.74 -1.73
N ALA A 24 -4.63 5.71 -2.41
CA ALA A 24 -6.07 5.41 -2.46
C ALA A 24 -6.63 5.05 -1.09
N PHE A 25 -5.89 4.23 -0.32
CA PHE A 25 -6.26 3.87 1.05
C PHE A 25 -6.24 5.09 1.97
N ASP A 26 -5.20 5.91 1.92
CA ASP A 26 -5.08 7.12 2.75
C ASP A 26 -6.21 8.13 2.46
N ASN A 27 -6.57 8.32 1.19
CA ASN A 27 -7.72 9.14 0.81
C ASN A 27 -9.05 8.58 1.29
N PHE A 28 -9.18 7.25 1.40
CA PHE A 28 -10.41 6.61 1.87
C PHE A 28 -10.60 6.78 3.39
N VAL A 29 -9.52 6.66 4.15
CA VAL A 29 -9.54 6.84 5.62
C VAL A 29 -9.39 8.31 6.04
N ALA A 30 -9.19 9.23 5.09
CA ALA A 30 -9.13 10.66 5.36
C ALA A 30 -10.44 11.14 6.00
N ILE A 31 -10.30 11.73 7.19
CA ILE A 31 -11.41 12.34 7.92
C ILE A 31 -11.70 13.69 7.27
N ARG A 32 -12.95 13.91 6.90
CA ARG A 32 -13.46 15.15 6.32
C ARG A 32 -14.39 15.83 7.31
N GLU A 33 -14.51 17.14 7.19
CA GLU A 33 -15.32 17.97 8.11
C GLU A 33 -16.83 17.71 7.99
N ASP A 34 -17.28 17.13 6.88
CA ASP A 34 -18.67 16.73 6.64
C ASP A 34 -19.00 15.31 7.14
N ASP A 35 -18.01 14.54 7.60
CA ASP A 35 -18.23 13.19 8.11
C ASP A 35 -18.95 13.24 9.47
N SER A 36 -20.00 12.44 9.61
CA SER A 36 -20.63 12.20 10.93
C SER A 36 -19.61 11.62 11.91
N THR A 37 -19.74 11.94 13.20
CA THR A 37 -18.85 11.45 14.28
C THR A 37 -18.64 9.93 14.26
N LEU A 38 -19.66 9.17 13.84
CA LEU A 38 -19.58 7.71 13.69
C LEU A 38 -18.71 7.28 12.50
N VAL A 39 -18.79 8.00 11.37
CA VAL A 39 -17.96 7.76 10.18
C VAL A 39 -16.51 8.12 10.49
N MET A 40 -16.27 9.20 11.22
CA MET A 40 -14.94 9.59 11.69
C MET A 40 -14.31 8.51 12.59
N ALA A 41 -15.06 7.97 13.56
CA ALA A 41 -14.59 6.88 14.42
C ALA A 41 -14.27 5.61 13.61
N PHE A 42 -15.09 5.28 12.61
CA PHE A 42 -14.86 4.14 11.73
C PHE A 42 -13.61 4.32 10.85
N LYS A 43 -13.42 5.50 10.26
CA LYS A 43 -12.22 5.84 9.48
C LYS A 43 -10.95 5.77 10.33
N LEU A 44 -11.02 6.26 11.58
CA LEU A 44 -9.93 6.16 12.54
C LEU A 44 -9.59 4.69 12.86
N LEU A 45 -10.60 3.85 13.10
CA LEU A 45 -10.42 2.42 13.32
C LEU A 45 -9.79 1.74 12.10
N LEU A 46 -10.26 2.05 10.89
CA LEU A 46 -9.70 1.52 9.64
C LEU A 46 -8.23 1.91 9.46
N ARG A 47 -7.85 3.13 9.85
CA ARG A 47 -6.46 3.58 9.83
C ARG A 47 -5.58 2.75 10.76
N PHE A 48 -6.06 2.46 11.98
CA PHE A 48 -5.35 1.56 12.91
C PHE A 48 -5.21 0.15 12.36
N ILE A 49 -6.30 -0.41 11.78
CA ILE A 49 -6.26 -1.73 11.15
C ILE A 49 -5.26 -1.74 9.98
N GLY A 50 -5.28 -0.72 9.12
CA GLY A 50 -4.35 -0.60 7.99
C GLY A 50 -2.90 -0.59 8.43
N ILE A 51 -2.55 0.18 9.47
CA ILE A 51 -1.20 0.19 10.06
C ILE A 51 -0.85 -1.18 10.64
N PHE A 52 -1.77 -1.81 11.36
CA PHE A 52 -1.57 -3.13 11.95
C PHE A 52 -1.29 -4.18 10.88
N VAL A 53 -2.09 -4.18 9.81
CA VAL A 53 -1.90 -5.05 8.64
C VAL A 53 -0.56 -4.76 7.98
N MET A 54 -0.16 -3.49 7.83
CA MET A 54 1.14 -3.14 7.23
C MET A 54 2.32 -3.67 8.05
N ILE A 55 2.23 -3.54 9.38
CA ILE A 55 3.24 -4.05 10.32
C ILE A 55 3.29 -5.58 10.29
N LEU A 56 2.13 -6.25 10.25
CA LEU A 56 2.05 -7.70 10.17
C LEU A 56 2.50 -8.23 8.80
N LEU A 57 2.25 -7.49 7.71
CA LEU A 57 2.65 -7.94 6.38
C LEU A 57 4.15 -8.17 6.28
N SER A 58 4.99 -7.37 6.96
CA SER A 58 6.45 -7.54 6.91
C SER A 58 6.95 -8.90 7.43
N PRO A 59 6.68 -9.34 8.67
CA PRO A 59 7.07 -10.67 9.15
C PRO A 59 6.30 -11.79 8.45
N PHE A 60 5.02 -11.61 8.14
CA PHE A 60 4.21 -12.65 7.50
C PHE A 60 4.56 -12.85 6.02
N LEU A 61 5.03 -11.82 5.30
CA LEU A 61 5.54 -11.96 3.94
C LEU A 61 6.79 -12.84 3.92
N ILE A 62 7.70 -12.65 4.86
CA ILE A 62 8.92 -13.46 4.96
C ILE A 62 8.55 -14.92 5.27
N ILE A 63 7.70 -15.15 6.27
CA ILE A 63 7.26 -16.50 6.65
C ILE A 63 6.46 -17.16 5.51
N GLY A 64 5.51 -16.44 4.92
CA GLY A 64 4.68 -16.92 3.81
C GLY A 64 5.49 -17.22 2.56
N LEU A 65 6.49 -16.40 2.24
CA LEU A 65 7.44 -16.65 1.16
C LEU A 65 8.27 -17.91 1.45
N PHE A 66 8.75 -18.07 2.69
CA PHE A 66 9.49 -19.26 3.11
C PHE A 66 8.65 -20.54 2.95
N ILE A 67 7.39 -20.50 3.39
CA ILE A 67 6.44 -21.61 3.23
C ILE A 67 6.16 -21.87 1.75
N ALA A 68 5.95 -20.83 0.93
CA ALA A 68 5.69 -20.98 -0.50
C ALA A 68 6.86 -21.65 -1.24
N PHE A 69 8.11 -21.27 -0.91
CA PHE A 69 9.30 -21.96 -1.42
C PHE A 69 9.43 -23.39 -0.89
N ALA A 70 9.19 -23.60 0.41
CA ALA A 70 9.23 -24.93 1.02
C ALA A 70 8.13 -25.87 0.51
N ALA A 71 7.00 -25.33 0.03
CA ALA A 71 5.90 -26.11 -0.53
C ALA A 71 6.13 -26.52 -2.00
N VAL A 72 7.04 -25.85 -2.70
CA VAL A 72 7.41 -26.13 -4.10
C VAL A 72 8.61 -27.08 -4.21
N LEU A 73 9.44 -27.15 -3.17
CA LEU A 73 10.55 -28.11 -3.01
C LEU A 73 10.05 -29.47 -2.53
#